data_AF-A6MKP0-F1
#
_entry.id   AF-A6MKP0-F1
#
_cell.length_a   1.000
_cell.length_b   1.000
_cell.length_c   1.000
_cell.angle_alpha   90.00
_cell.angle_beta   90.00
_cell.angle_gamma   90.00
#
_symmetry.space_group_name_H-M   'P 1'
#
loop_
_entity.id
_entity.type
_entity.pdbx_description
1 polymer ?
#
loop_
_entity_poly.entity_id
_entity_poly.type
_entity_poly.pdbx_seq_one_letter_code
_entity_poly.pdbx_strand_id
1 'polypeptide(L)'
;TFVIDALKSLPSNVESRDHQARRIWFLDTLIKFRAQKVVKRKNSLGPDIPHIINTKLLKHFTCLTYNNGRLRNLISDSMKAKITAYVIILALHINDFQIDLTMLQRDLKLSEKRMMEIAKAMRLKISKRRVSVAAGDEEDHKLGTLSLPLPPAQTSDRLSKRRKIT
;
A
#
# COMPACT_ATOMS: atom_id res chain seq x y z
N THR A 1 -0.19 -9.57 11.65
CA THR A 1 -0.28 -8.36 10.81
C THR A 1 1.13 -7.97 10.43
N PHE A 2 1.35 -7.46 9.22
CA PHE A 2 2.68 -7.11 8.70
C PHE A 2 3.37 -6.08 9.60
N VAL A 3 2.64 -5.05 10.04
CA VAL A 3 3.21 -3.97 10.87
C VAL A 3 3.78 -4.50 12.19
N ILE A 4 3.07 -5.40 12.87
CA ILE A 4 3.52 -5.97 14.15
C ILE A 4 4.77 -6.82 13.95
N ASP A 5 4.81 -7.60 12.88
CA ASP A 5 5.97 -8.44 12.56
C ASP A 5 7.21 -7.59 12.24
N ALA A 6 7.04 -6.54 11.43
CA ALA A 6 8.10 -5.58 11.11
C ALA A 6 8.63 -4.82 12.34
N LEU A 7 7.78 -4.57 13.35
CA LEU A 7 8.22 -3.95 14.61
C LEU A 7 9.05 -4.92 15.47
N LYS A 8 8.76 -6.22 15.42
CA LYS A 8 9.53 -7.25 16.13
C LYS A 8 10.90 -7.47 15.52
N SER A 9 11.06 -7.22 14.22
CA SER A 9 12.31 -7.37 13.47
C SER A 9 13.13 -6.08 13.36
N LEU A 10 12.87 -5.09 14.24
CA LEU A 10 13.67 -3.87 14.27
C LEU A 10 15.14 -4.16 14.62
N PRO A 11 16.10 -3.48 13.96
CA PRO A 11 17.52 -3.72 14.18
C PRO A 11 17.96 -3.18 15.54
N SER A 12 19.05 -3.74 16.06
CA SER A 12 19.61 -3.31 17.36
C SER A 12 20.35 -1.97 17.29
N ASN A 13 20.89 -1.62 16.12
CA ASN A 13 21.59 -0.34 15.90
C ASN A 13 20.61 0.84 15.96
N VAL A 14 20.92 1.86 16.77
CA VAL A 14 20.01 2.97 17.08
C VAL A 14 19.57 3.76 15.84
N GLU A 15 20.51 4.13 14.97
CA GLU A 15 20.21 4.93 13.77
C GLU A 15 19.37 4.13 12.76
N SER A 16 19.77 2.88 12.52
CA SER A 16 19.05 1.97 11.63
C SER A 16 17.64 1.67 12.16
N ARG A 17 17.51 1.53 13.49
CA ARG A 17 16.25 1.29 14.19
C ARG A 17 15.32 2.49 14.06
N ASP A 18 15.83 3.70 14.31
CA ASP A 18 15.05 4.93 14.15
C ASP A 18 14.58 5.10 12.70
N HIS A 19 15.46 4.89 11.73
CA HIS A 19 15.09 4.97 10.31
C HIS A 19 14.02 3.94 9.92
N GLN A 20 14.17 2.69 10.33
CA GLN A 20 13.19 1.64 10.06
C GLN A 20 11.87 1.88 10.80
N ALA A 21 11.92 2.35 12.05
CA ALA A 21 10.73 2.72 12.82
C ALA A 21 9.95 3.85 12.13
N ARG A 22 10.63 4.87 11.59
CA ARG A 22 9.99 5.94 10.81
C ARG A 22 9.32 5.42 9.54
N ARG A 23 9.96 4.47 8.83
CA ARG A 23 9.38 3.80 7.65
C ARG A 23 8.11 3.03 8.01
N ILE A 24 8.15 2.23 9.09
CA ILE A 24 7.01 1.46 9.58
C ILE A 24 5.88 2.38 10.05
N TRP A 25 6.20 3.44 10.79
CA TRP A 25 5.23 4.44 11.25
C TRP A 25 4.53 5.12 10.08
N PHE A 26 5.27 5.50 9.04
CA PHE A 26 4.68 6.12 7.86
C PHE A 26 3.86 5.11 7.04
N LEU A 27 4.29 3.85 6.98
CA LEU A 27 3.52 2.76 6.37
C LEU A 27 2.16 2.56 7.08
N ASP A 28 2.15 2.49 8.42
CA ASP A 28 0.91 2.39 9.20
C ASP A 28 0.01 3.62 9.00
N THR A 29 0.61 4.82 8.94
CA THR A 29 -0.10 6.06 8.63
C THR A 29 -0.81 5.99 7.27
N LEU A 30 -0.16 5.46 6.23
CA LEU A 30 -0.76 5.27 4.91
C LEU A 30 -1.88 4.22 4.91
N ILE A 31 -1.72 3.13 5.66
CA ILE A 31 -2.76 2.10 5.83
C ILE A 31 -4.02 2.73 6.45
N LYS A 32 -3.85 3.47 7.54
CA LYS A 32 -4.94 4.21 8.21
C LYS A 32 -5.56 5.27 7.29
N PHE A 33 -4.73 6.01 6.55
CA PHE A 33 -5.21 7.02 5.60
C PHE A 33 -6.08 6.41 4.51
N ARG A 34 -5.67 5.27 3.93
CA ARG A 34 -6.40 4.57 2.87
C ARG A 34 -7.81 4.15 3.29
N ALA A 35 -8.00 3.81 4.56
CA ALA A 35 -9.29 3.41 5.09
C ALA A 35 -10.32 4.56 5.10
N GLN A 36 -9.88 5.81 4.95
CA GLN A 36 -10.76 6.97 4.92
C GLN A 36 -11.42 7.12 3.54
N LYS A 37 -12.73 7.40 3.52
CA LYS A 37 -13.45 7.73 2.27
C LYS A 37 -13.43 9.24 2.01
N VAL A 38 -13.85 10.02 3.01
CA VAL A 38 -13.88 11.49 2.98
C VAL A 38 -13.01 12.02 4.09
N VAL A 39 -12.08 12.90 3.73
CA VAL A 39 -11.07 13.41 4.65
C VAL A 39 -11.49 14.79 5.14
N LYS A 40 -11.97 14.86 6.41
CA LYS A 40 -12.35 16.13 7.05
C LYS A 40 -11.08 16.95 7.33
N ARG A 41 -11.05 18.23 6.93
CA ARG A 41 -9.83 19.06 6.95
C ARG A 41 -9.25 19.27 8.37
N LYS A 42 -7.97 19.66 8.38
CA LYS A 42 -7.03 19.95 9.48
C LYS A 42 -6.37 18.75 10.18
N ASN A 43 -7.11 17.78 10.74
CA ASN A 43 -6.52 16.70 11.55
C ASN A 43 -7.08 15.30 11.24
N SER A 44 -7.32 14.99 9.97
CA SER A 44 -7.96 13.73 9.58
C SER A 44 -7.27 12.47 10.05
N LEU A 45 -5.95 12.52 10.27
CA LEU A 45 -5.17 11.37 10.72
C LEU A 45 -4.90 11.35 12.23
N GLY A 46 -5.37 12.36 12.97
CA GLY A 46 -5.15 12.52 14.42
C GLY A 46 -4.34 13.78 14.76
N PRO A 47 -4.32 14.17 16.05
CA PRO A 47 -3.59 15.35 16.53
C PRO A 47 -2.06 15.15 16.48
N ASP A 48 -1.59 13.91 16.51
CA ASP A 48 -0.16 13.58 16.65
C ASP A 48 0.62 13.62 15.33
N ILE A 49 -0.06 13.86 14.20
CA ILE A 49 0.59 13.85 12.88
C ILE A 49 0.99 15.27 12.48
N PRO A 50 2.29 15.51 12.24
CA PRO A 50 2.78 16.82 11.80
C PRO A 50 2.00 17.38 10.62
N HIS A 51 1.65 18.66 10.70
CA HIS A 51 0.83 19.33 9.69
C HIS A 51 1.40 19.20 8.27
N ILE A 52 2.73 19.24 8.13
CA ILE A 52 3.42 19.06 6.84
C ILE A 52 3.13 17.71 6.19
N ILE A 53 3.04 16.64 6.98
CA ILE A 53 2.73 15.29 6.49
C ILE A 53 1.29 15.24 6.03
N ASN A 54 0.36 15.74 6.85
CA ASN A 54 -1.06 15.75 6.50
C ASN A 54 -1.31 16.53 5.18
N THR A 55 -0.72 17.72 5.06
CA THR A 55 -0.83 18.54 3.84
C THR A 55 -0.29 17.83 2.60
N LYS A 56 0.85 17.12 2.71
CA LYS A 56 1.39 16.31 1.60
C LYS A 56 0.48 15.14 1.26
N LEU A 57 -0.06 14.43 2.25
CA LEU A 57 -0.96 13.30 2.01
C LEU A 57 -2.23 13.72 1.28
N LEU A 58 -2.86 14.81 1.73
CA LEU A 58 -4.02 15.39 1.06
C LEU A 58 -3.70 15.76 -0.39
N LYS A 59 -2.59 16.46 -0.63
CA LYS A 59 -2.19 16.92 -1.97
C LYS A 59 -1.95 15.76 -2.95
N HIS A 60 -1.33 14.67 -2.50
CA HIS A 60 -0.88 13.60 -3.40
C HIS A 60 -1.84 12.42 -3.54
N PHE A 61 -2.73 12.21 -2.57
CA PHE A 61 -3.56 11.02 -2.47
C PHE A 61 -5.07 11.31 -2.30
N THR A 62 -5.49 12.55 -2.55
CA THR A 62 -6.92 12.89 -2.58
C THR A 62 -7.28 13.67 -3.84
N CYS A 63 -8.55 13.63 -4.20
CA CYS A 63 -9.13 14.47 -5.23
C CYS A 63 -10.11 15.45 -4.58
N LEU A 64 -10.15 16.68 -5.08
CA LEU A 64 -11.13 17.67 -4.65
C LEU A 64 -12.48 17.37 -5.29
N THR A 65 -13.52 17.38 -4.47
CA THR A 65 -14.92 17.20 -4.90
C THR A 65 -15.78 18.29 -4.27
N TYR A 66 -16.68 18.86 -5.06
CA TYR A 66 -17.71 19.76 -4.60
C TYR A 66 -18.97 18.95 -4.30
N ASN A 67 -19.33 18.86 -3.02
CA ASN A 67 -20.56 18.20 -2.59
C ASN A 67 -21.32 19.16 -1.67
N ASN A 68 -22.58 19.44 -2.00
CA ASN A 68 -23.49 20.29 -1.23
C ASN A 68 -22.87 21.65 -0.85
N GLY A 69 -22.29 22.36 -1.84
CA GLY A 69 -21.68 23.68 -1.65
C GLY A 69 -20.39 23.70 -0.84
N ARG A 70 -19.82 22.54 -0.47
CA ARG A 70 -18.54 22.46 0.27
C ARG A 70 -17.50 21.65 -0.49
N LEU A 71 -16.29 22.19 -0.54
CA LEU A 71 -15.11 21.51 -1.07
C LEU A 71 -14.63 20.44 -0.06
N ARG A 72 -14.52 19.19 -0.51
CA ARG A 72 -14.05 18.07 0.31
C ARG A 72 -12.93 17.31 -0.39
N ASN A 73 -12.03 16.72 0.41
CA ASN A 73 -11.02 15.79 -0.07
C ASN A 73 -11.61 14.38 -0.06
N LEU A 74 -11.62 13.73 -1.22
CA LEU A 74 -12.09 12.36 -1.41
C LEU A 74 -10.93 11.46 -1.82
N ILE A 75 -10.85 10.27 -1.20
CA ILE A 75 -9.92 9.23 -1.63
C ILE A 75 -10.68 8.32 -2.62
N SER A 76 -10.53 8.61 -3.91
CA SER A 76 -11.07 7.78 -5.00
C SER A 76 -10.40 6.41 -5.05
N ASP A 77 -10.97 5.45 -5.78
CA ASP A 77 -10.40 4.10 -5.88
C ASP A 77 -9.02 4.08 -6.56
N SER A 78 -8.79 4.98 -7.51
CA SER A 78 -7.46 5.20 -8.11
C SER A 78 -6.46 5.71 -7.07
N MET A 79 -6.88 6.61 -6.17
CA MET A 79 -6.03 7.08 -5.07
C MET A 79 -5.78 5.97 -4.05
N LYS A 80 -6.78 5.14 -3.71
CA LYS A 80 -6.56 3.97 -2.86
C LYS A 80 -5.56 2.99 -3.45
N ALA A 81 -5.58 2.78 -4.76
CA ALA A 81 -4.59 1.95 -5.47
C ALA A 81 -3.19 2.55 -5.37
N LYS A 82 -3.08 3.87 -5.59
CA LYS A 82 -1.82 4.61 -5.43
C LYS A 82 -1.27 4.50 -4.00
N ILE A 83 -2.11 4.69 -2.98
CA ILE A 83 -1.70 4.54 -1.57
C ILE A 83 -1.21 3.10 -1.31
N THR A 84 -1.95 2.09 -1.77
CA THR A 84 -1.54 0.68 -1.64
C THR A 84 -0.18 0.42 -2.31
N ALA A 85 0.07 0.98 -3.49
CA ALA A 85 1.36 0.83 -4.15
C ALA A 85 2.51 1.44 -3.33
N TYR A 86 2.28 2.61 -2.72
CA TYR A 86 3.27 3.23 -1.82
C TYR A 86 3.51 2.40 -0.55
N VAL A 87 2.45 1.82 0.02
CA VAL A 87 2.55 0.90 1.16
C VAL A 87 3.39 -0.33 0.80
N ILE A 88 3.17 -0.91 -0.39
CA ILE A 88 3.97 -2.04 -0.90
C ILE A 88 5.44 -1.64 -1.07
N ILE A 89 5.75 -0.47 -1.62
CA ILE A 89 7.14 0.01 -1.78
C ILE A 89 7.83 0.18 -0.42
N LEU A 90 7.14 0.77 0.56
CA LEU A 90 7.70 0.92 1.90
C LEU A 90 7.96 -0.45 2.55
N ALA A 91 7.02 -1.39 2.42
CA ALA A 91 7.18 -2.75 2.89
C ALA A 91 8.39 -3.45 2.23
N LEU A 92 8.57 -3.26 0.93
CA LEU A 92 9.74 -3.80 0.19
C LEU A 92 11.05 -3.23 0.74
N HIS A 93 11.11 -1.93 1.04
CA HIS A 93 12.30 -1.32 1.64
C HIS A 93 12.58 -1.77 3.08
N ILE A 94 11.59 -2.33 3.78
CA ILE A 94 11.76 -2.85 5.14
C ILE A 94 12.27 -4.30 5.11
N ASN A 95 11.91 -5.07 4.09
CA ASN A 95 12.18 -6.51 3.99
C ASN A 95 13.05 -6.86 2.76
N ASP A 96 14.13 -6.11 2.51
CA ASP A 96 15.11 -6.42 1.47
C ASP A 96 14.51 -6.72 0.09
N PHE A 97 13.53 -5.92 -0.32
CA PHE A 97 12.82 -6.01 -1.59
C PHE A 97 12.02 -7.32 -1.80
N GLN A 98 11.63 -7.98 -0.71
CA GLN A 98 10.73 -9.13 -0.71
C GLN A 98 9.67 -8.99 0.39
N ILE A 99 8.39 -9.15 0.05
CA ILE A 99 7.30 -9.01 1.02
C ILE A 99 6.28 -10.13 0.91
N ASP A 100 5.65 -10.42 2.04
CA ASP A 100 4.46 -11.25 2.09
C ASP A 100 3.21 -10.41 1.80
N LEU A 101 2.66 -10.57 0.60
CA LEU A 101 1.49 -9.85 0.13
C LEU A 101 0.23 -10.30 0.88
N THR A 102 0.17 -11.56 1.32
CA THR A 102 -0.96 -12.11 2.08
C THR A 102 -1.04 -11.46 3.46
N MET A 103 0.10 -11.27 4.14
CA MET A 103 0.15 -10.55 5.41
C MET A 103 -0.23 -9.08 5.26
N LEU A 104 0.32 -8.40 4.25
CA LEU A 104 0.05 -6.98 4.01
C LEU A 104 -1.41 -6.73 3.58
N GLN A 105 -2.02 -7.69 2.87
CA GLN A 105 -3.43 -7.64 2.48
C GLN A 105 -4.37 -7.56 3.69
N ARG A 106 -4.07 -8.30 4.76
CA ARG A 106 -4.88 -8.32 5.99
C ARG A 106 -4.88 -6.94 6.64
N ASP A 107 -3.72 -6.29 6.73
CA ASP A 107 -3.58 -4.95 7.29
C ASP A 107 -4.34 -3.90 6.46
N LEU A 108 -4.30 -4.04 5.12
CA LEU A 108 -4.98 -3.14 4.19
C LEU A 108 -6.47 -3.43 4.01
N LYS A 109 -6.99 -4.53 4.60
CA LYS A 109 -8.37 -5.03 4.41
C LYS A 109 -8.74 -5.10 2.93
N LEU A 110 -7.85 -5.65 2.13
CA LEU A 110 -8.02 -5.80 0.68
C LEU A 110 -8.47 -7.20 0.31
N SER A 111 -9.21 -7.33 -0.79
CA SER A 111 -9.38 -8.62 -1.42
C SER A 111 -8.07 -9.05 -2.07
N GLU A 112 -7.83 -10.36 -2.09
CA GLU A 112 -6.66 -10.96 -2.71
C GLU A 112 -6.54 -10.57 -4.18
N LYS A 113 -7.64 -10.65 -4.93
CA LYS A 113 -7.69 -10.20 -6.33
C LYS A 113 -7.15 -8.78 -6.50
N ARG A 114 -7.57 -7.84 -5.64
CA ARG A 114 -7.13 -6.45 -5.72
C ARG A 114 -5.67 -6.26 -5.33
N MET A 115 -5.19 -6.99 -4.32
CA MET A 115 -3.77 -7.00 -3.98
C MET A 115 -2.91 -7.50 -5.15
N MET A 116 -3.34 -8.58 -5.81
CA MET A 116 -2.62 -9.16 -6.95
C MET A 116 -2.62 -8.24 -8.18
N GLU A 117 -3.72 -7.56 -8.48
CA GLU A 117 -3.79 -6.57 -9.56
C GLU A 117 -2.75 -5.47 -9.37
N ILE A 118 -2.65 -4.93 -8.15
CA ILE A 118 -1.71 -3.85 -7.83
C ILE A 118 -0.27 -4.37 -7.86
N ALA A 119 0.02 -5.51 -7.25
CA ALA A 119 1.36 -6.11 -7.26
C ALA A 119 1.86 -6.41 -8.69
N LYS A 120 0.99 -6.91 -9.56
CA LYS A 120 1.29 -7.13 -10.99
C LYS A 120 1.51 -5.82 -11.73
N ALA A 121 0.69 -4.80 -11.49
CA ALA A 121 0.88 -3.47 -12.09
C ALA A 121 2.21 -2.82 -11.67
N MET A 122 2.67 -3.13 -10.45
CA MET A 122 3.99 -2.74 -9.94
C MET A 122 5.13 -3.64 -10.43
N ARG A 123 4.83 -4.68 -11.23
CA ARG A 123 5.80 -5.62 -11.80
C ARG A 123 6.58 -6.43 -10.77
N LEU A 124 5.95 -6.74 -9.65
CA LEU A 124 6.53 -7.65 -8.68
C LEU A 124 6.51 -9.08 -9.22
N LYS A 125 7.62 -9.81 -9.03
CA LYS A 125 7.66 -11.26 -9.21
C LYS A 125 6.88 -11.88 -8.07
N ILE A 126 5.84 -12.64 -8.41
CA ILE A 126 4.98 -13.29 -7.43
C ILE A 126 5.36 -14.77 -7.34
N SER A 127 5.73 -15.23 -6.16
CA SER A 127 5.90 -16.65 -5.84
C SER A 127 4.90 -17.09 -4.77
N LYS A 128 4.65 -18.40 -4.70
CA LYS A 128 3.86 -19.00 -3.63
C LYS A 128 4.81 -19.58 -2.58
N ARG A 129 4.47 -19.41 -1.32
CA ARG A 129 5.16 -20.03 -0.17
C ARG A 129 4.11 -20.65 0.73
N ARG A 130 4.28 -21.92 1.06
CA ARG A 130 3.48 -22.55 2.11
C ARG A 130 4.00 -22.12 3.46
N VAL A 131 3.11 -21.67 4.33
CA VAL A 131 3.42 -21.30 5.70
C VAL A 131 2.54 -22.15 6.61
N SER A 132 3.17 -22.85 7.56
CA SER A 132 2.46 -23.61 8.57
C SER A 132 1.81 -22.65 9.56
N VAL A 133 0.49 -22.78 9.73
CA VAL A 133 -0.26 -22.04 10.73
C VAL A 133 -0.46 -22.95 11.95
N ALA A 134 -0.45 -22.35 13.15
CA ALA A 134 -0.76 -23.08 14.37
C ALA A 134 -2.17 -23.71 14.24
N ALA A 135 -2.24 -25.03 14.46
CA ALA A 135 -3.35 -25.97 14.18
C ALA A 135 -3.14 -26.94 13.00
N GLY A 136 -1.96 -26.96 12.37
CA GLY A 136 -1.62 -27.97 11.36
C GLY A 136 -2.20 -27.68 9.97
N ASP A 137 -2.76 -26.49 9.78
CA ASP A 137 -3.27 -26.01 8.50
C ASP A 137 -2.13 -25.29 7.73
N GLU A 138 -2.00 -25.59 6.43
CA GLU A 138 -1.02 -24.95 5.55
C GLU A 138 -1.70 -23.80 4.79
N GLU A 139 -1.21 -22.57 4.99
CA GLU A 139 -1.70 -21.42 4.22
C GLU A 139 -0.76 -21.10 3.06
N ASP A 140 -1.32 -21.01 1.85
CA ASP A 140 -0.61 -20.58 0.64
C ASP A 140 -0.42 -19.06 0.66
N HIS A 141 0.75 -18.62 1.12
CA HIS A 141 1.13 -17.21 1.09
C HIS A 141 1.69 -16.81 -0.26
N LYS A 142 1.44 -15.55 -0.64
CA LYS A 142 1.97 -14.96 -1.88
C LYS A 142 3.09 -13.99 -1.53
N LEU A 143 4.28 -14.28 -2.04
CA LEU A 143 5.44 -13.41 -1.88
C LEU A 143 5.59 -12.54 -3.12
N GLY A 144 5.73 -11.24 -2.91
CA GLY A 144 6.10 -10.28 -3.94
C GLY A 144 7.56 -9.88 -3.80
N THR A 145 8.35 -10.07 -4.86
CA THR A 145 9.77 -9.68 -4.90
C THR A 145 10.00 -8.67 -6.00
N LEU A 146 10.80 -7.64 -5.72
CA LEU A 146 11.31 -6.71 -6.72
C LEU A 146 12.74 -7.12 -7.09
N SER A 147 12.93 -7.57 -8.33
CA SER A 147 14.23 -8.01 -8.86
C SER A 147 14.75 -7.08 -9.95
N LEU A 148 16.08 -7.01 -10.08
CA LEU A 148 16.75 -6.34 -11.20
C LEU A 148 17.20 -7.36 -12.27
N PRO A 149 17.23 -6.98 -13.56
CA PRO A 149 16.75 -5.72 -14.12
C PRO A 149 15.22 -5.60 -13.99
N LEU A 150 14.71 -4.37 -13.93
CA LEU A 150 13.27 -4.15 -13.81
C LEU A 150 12.54 -4.77 -15.01
N PRO A 151 11.45 -5.54 -14.80
CA PRO A 151 10.72 -6.14 -15.90
C PRO A 151 10.27 -5.08 -16.91
N PRO A 152 10.36 -5.37 -18.22
CA PRO A 152 9.97 -4.43 -19.26
C PRO A 152 8.51 -4.00 -19.08
N ALA A 153 8.20 -2.80 -19.57
CA ALA A 153 6.83 -2.31 -19.52
C ALA A 153 5.94 -3.22 -20.36
N GLN A 154 4.97 -3.87 -19.72
CA GLN A 154 3.90 -4.51 -20.46
C GLN A 154 3.05 -3.40 -21.09
N THR A 155 3.32 -3.10 -22.36
CA THR A 155 2.37 -2.43 -23.24
C THR A 155 1.24 -3.43 -23.42
N SER A 156 0.24 -3.40 -22.55
CA SER A 156 -0.95 -4.19 -22.82
C SER A 156 -1.50 -3.70 -24.15
N ASP A 157 -1.74 -4.61 -25.10
CA ASP A 157 -2.58 -4.41 -26.30
C ASP A 157 -4.05 -4.10 -25.92
N ARG A 158 -4.25 -3.21 -24.95
CA ARG A 158 -5.55 -2.67 -24.52
C ARG A 158 -5.97 -1.47 -25.36
N LEU A 159 -5.55 -1.43 -26.62
CA LEU A 159 -6.38 -0.82 -27.67
C LEU A 159 -7.52 -1.80 -27.99
N SER A 160 -8.35 -2.10 -26.98
CA SER A 160 -9.69 -2.60 -27.24
C SER A 160 -10.40 -1.51 -28.02
N LYS A 161 -10.40 -1.69 -29.35
CA LYS A 161 -11.15 -0.92 -30.36
C LYS A 161 -12.41 -0.34 -29.72
N ARG A 162 -12.40 0.98 -29.51
CA ARG A 162 -13.60 1.76 -29.21
C ARG A 162 -14.54 1.52 -30.39
N ARG A 163 -15.53 0.63 -30.23
CA ARG A 163 -16.60 0.47 -31.23
C ARG A 163 -17.28 1.83 -31.34
N LYS A 164 -17.13 2.48 -32.50
CA LYS A 164 -17.97 3.62 -32.86
C LYS A 164 -19.41 3.15 -32.77
N ILE A 165 -20.19 3.80 -31.92
CA ILE A 165 -21.65 3.74 -32.01
C ILE A 165 -22.00 4.65 -33.18
N THR A 166 -22.65 4.08 -34.18
CA THR A 166 -23.20 4.76 -35.36
C THR A 166 -24.26 5.76 -34.94
#